data_AF-A0A6S7CIM8-F1
#
_entry.id   AF-A0A6S7CIM8-F1
#
_cell.length_a   1.000
_cell.length_b   1.000
_cell.length_c   1.000
_cell.angle_alpha   90.00
_cell.angle_beta   90.00
_cell.angle_gamma   90.00
#
_symmetry.space_group_name_H-M   'P 1'
#
loop_
_entity.id
_entity.type
_entity.pdbx_description
1 polymer ?
#
loop_
_entity_poly.entity_id
_entity_poly.type
_entity_poly.pdbx_seq_one_letter_code
_entity_poly.pdbx_strand_id
1 'polypeptide(L)'
;MTNAELLPKIDKALSAIGPMLTATWPNLQSIHRQLLWCRAQISGEPSEPKQGPLTMGLIATREFDMWGDKPELAALINQIQRAFE
;
A
#
# COMPACT_ATOMS: atom_id res chain seq x y z
N MET A 1 0.21 -0.72 -16.13
CA MET A 1 0.57 -2.02 -15.54
C MET A 1 -0.58 -2.96 -15.77
N THR A 2 -0.30 -4.18 -16.16
CA THR A 2 -1.30 -5.26 -16.15
C THR A 2 -1.52 -5.74 -14.71
N ASN A 3 -2.66 -6.39 -14.46
CA ASN A 3 -2.94 -7.03 -13.17
C ASN A 3 -1.85 -8.03 -12.75
N ALA A 4 -1.26 -8.74 -13.73
CA ALA A 4 -0.18 -9.69 -13.51
C ALA A 4 1.13 -9.02 -13.04
N GLU A 5 1.38 -7.77 -13.42
CA GLU A 5 2.53 -6.98 -12.96
C GLU A 5 2.26 -6.28 -11.63
N LEU A 6 1.00 -5.93 -11.36
CA LEU A 6 0.61 -5.13 -10.21
C LEU A 6 0.47 -5.97 -8.93
N LEU A 7 -0.07 -7.19 -9.03
CA LEU A 7 -0.20 -8.10 -7.89
C LEU A 7 1.14 -8.37 -7.16
N PRO A 8 2.25 -8.75 -7.83
CA PRO A 8 3.52 -8.98 -7.14
C PRO A 8 4.11 -7.71 -6.51
N LYS A 9 3.80 -6.53 -7.05
CA LYS A 9 4.19 -5.24 -6.43
C LYS A 9 3.43 -5.01 -5.12
N ILE A 10 2.14 -5.31 -5.09
CA ILE A 10 1.32 -5.22 -3.88
C ILE A 10 1.80 -6.23 -2.84
N ASP A 11 2.02 -7.48 -3.22
CA ASP A 11 2.51 -8.52 -2.30
C ASP A 11 3.90 -8.15 -1.73
N LYS A 12 4.78 -7.57 -2.57
CA LYS A 12 6.06 -7.03 -2.12
C LYS A 12 5.89 -5.89 -1.11
N ALA A 13 4.99 -4.94 -1.37
CA ALA A 13 4.73 -3.84 -0.45
C ALA A 13 4.17 -4.34 0.90
N LEU A 14 3.21 -5.27 0.87
CA LEU A 14 2.63 -5.91 2.05
C LEU A 14 3.70 -6.66 2.87
N SER A 15 4.56 -7.42 2.21
CA SER A 15 5.65 -8.15 2.86
C SER A 15 6.67 -7.20 3.51
N ALA A 16 6.94 -6.06 2.87
CA ALA A 16 7.87 -5.07 3.40
C ALA A 16 7.31 -4.35 4.64
N ILE A 17 6.02 -4.00 4.66
CA ILE A 17 5.41 -3.29 5.79
C ILE A 17 4.96 -4.20 6.93
N GLY A 18 4.69 -5.48 6.66
CA GLY A 18 4.19 -6.44 7.65
C GLY A 18 4.99 -6.46 8.96
N PRO A 19 6.33 -6.60 8.93
CA PRO A 19 7.16 -6.60 10.14
C PRO A 19 7.13 -5.28 10.93
N MET A 20 6.73 -4.17 10.31
CA MET A 20 6.66 -2.86 10.95
C MET A 20 5.28 -2.57 11.56
N LEU A 21 4.27 -3.41 11.30
CA LEU A 21 2.90 -3.19 11.76
C LEU A 21 2.82 -3.23 13.29
N THR A 22 2.56 -2.08 13.88
CA THR A 22 2.27 -1.94 15.31
C THR A 22 0.96 -1.16 15.49
N ALA A 23 0.28 -1.39 16.62
CA ALA A 23 -0.95 -0.66 16.96
C ALA A 23 -0.71 0.85 17.17
N THR A 24 0.53 1.23 17.48
CA THR A 24 0.93 2.63 17.75
C THR A 24 1.25 3.42 16.48
N TRP A 25 1.22 2.78 15.29
CA TRP A 25 1.49 3.45 14.01
C TRP A 25 0.27 3.44 13.08
N PRO A 26 -0.73 4.32 13.31
CA PRO A 26 -1.99 4.31 12.58
C PRO A 26 -1.83 4.57 11.08
N ASN A 27 -0.82 5.35 10.68
CA ASN A 27 -0.51 5.62 9.28
C ASN A 27 -0.10 4.34 8.54
N LEU A 28 0.74 3.51 9.16
CA LEU A 28 1.12 2.22 8.61
C LEU A 28 -0.05 1.24 8.50
N GLN A 29 -0.93 1.21 9.51
CA GLN A 29 -2.17 0.43 9.47
C GLN A 29 -3.07 0.87 8.31
N SER A 30 -3.17 2.18 8.05
CA SER A 30 -3.93 2.72 6.93
C SER A 30 -3.35 2.28 5.57
N ILE A 31 -2.02 2.37 5.39
CA ILE A 31 -1.34 1.87 4.19
C ILE A 31 -1.65 0.38 3.98
N HIS A 32 -1.50 -0.43 5.04
CA HIS A 32 -1.73 -1.87 4.96
C HIS A 32 -3.15 -2.24 4.54
N ARG A 33 -4.17 -1.62 5.14
CA ARG A 33 -5.57 -1.84 4.73
C ARG A 33 -5.83 -1.46 3.27
N GLN A 34 -5.27 -0.35 2.82
CA GLN A 34 -5.43 0.10 1.43
C GLN A 34 -4.74 -0.86 0.45
N LEU A 35 -3.55 -1.39 0.78
CA LEU A 35 -2.86 -2.40 -0.02
C LEU A 35 -3.65 -3.72 -0.08
N LEU A 36 -4.22 -4.17 1.04
CA LEU A 36 -5.09 -5.35 1.06
C LEU A 36 -6.32 -5.17 0.18
N TRP A 37 -6.95 -3.98 0.22
CA TRP A 37 -8.04 -3.64 -0.68
C TRP A 37 -7.61 -3.72 -2.14
N CYS A 38 -6.47 -3.10 -2.50
CA CYS A 38 -5.91 -3.16 -3.86
C CYS A 38 -5.65 -4.61 -4.31
N ARG A 39 -5.09 -5.45 -3.43
CA ARG A 39 -4.82 -6.86 -3.71
C ARG A 39 -6.11 -7.60 -4.07
N ALA A 40 -7.15 -7.43 -3.26
CA ALA A 40 -8.44 -8.09 -3.43
C ALA A 40 -9.15 -7.69 -4.73
N GLN A 41 -9.03 -6.42 -5.17
CA GLN A 41 -9.57 -5.98 -6.46
C GLN A 41 -8.93 -6.71 -7.65
N ILE A 42 -7.67 -7.15 -7.52
CA ILE A 42 -6.97 -7.88 -8.58
C ILE A 42 -7.26 -9.38 -8.50
N SER A 43 -7.26 -9.95 -7.29
CA SER A 43 -7.42 -11.40 -7.09
C SER A 43 -8.88 -11.87 -7.10
N GLY A 44 -9.85 -10.96 -7.00
CA GLY A 44 -11.27 -11.29 -6.87
C GLY A 44 -11.63 -11.81 -5.47
N GLU A 45 -10.72 -11.70 -4.50
CA GLU A 45 -10.99 -12.04 -3.11
C GLU A 45 -11.96 -11.03 -2.46
N PRO A 46 -12.73 -11.44 -1.44
CA PRO A 46 -13.53 -10.50 -0.66
C PRO A 46 -12.67 -9.41 -0.03
N SER A 47 -13.15 -8.16 -0.04
CA SER A 47 -12.53 -7.05 0.69
C SER A 47 -13.58 -6.16 1.35
N GLU A 48 -13.13 -5.39 2.34
CA GLU A 48 -13.93 -4.31 2.88
C GLU A 48 -14.31 -3.30 1.78
N PRO A 49 -15.45 -2.59 1.92
CA PRO A 49 -15.80 -1.51 1.02
C PRO A 49 -14.68 -0.48 0.94
N LYS A 50 -14.51 0.14 -0.23
CA LYS A 50 -13.53 1.23 -0.42
C LYS A 50 -13.89 2.40 0.52
N GLN A 51 -13.04 2.66 1.51
CA GLN A 51 -13.25 3.68 2.56
C GLN A 51 -12.98 5.13 2.09
N GLY A 52 -13.16 5.42 0.79
CA GLY A 52 -12.84 6.70 0.15
C GLY A 52 -11.64 6.65 -0.81
N PRO A 53 -11.09 7.81 -1.22
CA PRO A 53 -9.90 7.88 -2.07
C PRO A 53 -8.70 7.19 -1.42
N LEU A 54 -7.84 6.58 -2.25
CA LEU A 54 -6.58 6.04 -1.77
C LEU A 54 -5.64 7.20 -1.38
N THR A 55 -5.00 7.06 -0.23
CA THR A 55 -4.08 8.04 0.36
C THR A 55 -2.73 7.43 0.72
N MET A 56 -2.58 6.12 0.56
CA MET A 56 -1.40 5.37 0.94
C MET A 56 -0.10 5.90 0.30
N GLY A 57 -0.17 6.46 -0.91
CA GLY A 57 0.98 7.08 -1.57
C GLY A 57 1.50 8.30 -0.82
N LEU A 58 0.61 9.23 -0.46
CA LEU A 58 0.95 10.42 0.33
C LEU A 58 1.48 10.05 1.72
N ILE A 59 0.81 9.10 2.38
CA ILE A 59 1.23 8.61 3.70
C ILE A 59 2.61 7.96 3.57
N ALA A 60 2.84 7.10 2.57
CA ALA A 60 4.11 6.41 2.38
C ALA A 60 5.27 7.38 2.08
N THR A 61 5.05 8.44 1.28
CA THR A 61 6.06 9.48 1.08
C THR A 61 6.45 10.15 2.39
N ARG A 62 5.47 10.51 3.23
CA ARG A 62 5.78 11.14 4.52
C ARG A 62 6.52 10.19 5.46
N GLU A 63 6.03 8.96 5.60
CA GLU A 63 6.49 8.02 6.62
C GLU A 63 7.78 7.28 6.24
N PHE A 64 7.97 6.94 4.97
CA PHE A 64 9.12 6.11 4.53
C PHE A 64 10.21 6.89 3.79
N ASP A 65 9.89 8.00 3.13
CA ASP A 65 10.85 8.80 2.38
C ASP A 65 11.29 10.03 3.19
N MET A 66 10.36 10.93 3.54
CA MET A 66 10.70 12.19 4.20
C MET A 66 11.21 12.02 5.63
N TRP A 67 10.56 11.15 6.42
CA TRP A 67 10.92 10.90 7.82
C TRP A 67 11.57 9.54 8.04
N GLY A 68 11.52 8.67 7.02
CA GLY A 68 12.10 7.34 7.04
C GLY A 68 13.38 7.26 6.21
N ASP A 69 13.79 6.02 5.95
CA ASP A 69 14.99 5.66 5.21
C ASP A 69 14.69 4.66 4.07
N LYS A 70 13.43 4.56 3.65
CA LYS A 70 12.92 3.60 2.64
C LYS A 70 12.22 4.32 1.49
N PRO A 71 12.89 5.22 0.76
CA PRO A 71 12.27 5.98 -0.35
C PRO A 71 11.77 5.06 -1.48
N GLU A 72 12.41 3.92 -1.71
CA GLU A 72 11.96 2.94 -2.72
C GLU A 72 10.63 2.28 -2.33
N LEU A 73 10.38 2.09 -1.02
CA LEU A 73 9.10 1.59 -0.53
C LEU A 73 8.00 2.65 -0.71
N ALA A 74 8.30 3.92 -0.42
CA ALA A 74 7.39 5.02 -0.70
C ALA A 74 7.03 5.12 -2.19
N ALA A 75 8.05 5.03 -3.06
CA ALA A 75 7.85 5.05 -4.50
C ALA A 75 7.01 3.85 -4.99
N LEU A 76 7.25 2.66 -4.45
CA LEU A 76 6.47 1.45 -4.77
C LEU A 76 4.99 1.63 -4.41
N ILE A 77 4.69 2.11 -3.21
CA ILE A 77 3.30 2.31 -2.75
C ILE A 77 2.61 3.40 -3.58
N ASN A 78 3.31 4.48 -3.93
CA ASN A 78 2.79 5.51 -4.84
C ASN A 78 2.50 4.94 -6.23
N GLN A 79 3.37 4.10 -6.78
CA GLN A 79 3.13 3.45 -8.07
C GLN A 79 1.89 2.56 -8.04
N ILE A 80 1.67 1.84 -6.94
CA ILE A 80 0.47 1.02 -6.76
C ILE A 80 -0.77 1.90 -6.72
N GLN A 81 -0.78 2.97 -5.91
CA GLN A 81 -1.95 3.86 -5.81
C GLN A 81 -2.36 4.41 -7.16
N ARG A 82 -1.40 4.92 -7.95
CA ARG A 82 -1.65 5.48 -9.29
C ARG A 82 -2.22 4.47 -10.29
N ALA A 83 -2.12 3.16 -10.02
CA ALA A 83 -2.72 2.14 -10.87
C ALA A 83 -4.21 1.90 -10.56
N PHE A 84 -4.73 2.46 -9.46
CA PHE A 84 -6.13 2.37 -9.02
C PHE A 84 -6.87 3.71 -9.05
N GLU A 85 -6.24 4.74 -9.60
CA GLU A 85 -6.80 6.07 -9.91
C GLU A 85 -7.05 6.18 -11.41
#